data_AF-A0A818AN02-F1
#
_entry.id   AF-A0A818AN02-F1
#
_cell.length_a   1.000
_cell.length_b   1.000
_cell.length_c   1.000
_cell.angle_alpha   90.00
_cell.angle_beta   90.00
_cell.angle_gamma   90.00
#
_symmetry.space_group_name_H-M   'P 1'
#
loop_
_entity.id
_entity.type
_entity.pdbx_description
1 polymer ?
#
loop_
_entity_poly.entity_id
_entity_poly.type
_entity_poly.pdbx_seq_one_letter_code
_entity_poly.pdbx_strand_id
1 'polypeptide(L)'
;MICSYTDITHESRSELTDPLSILLEARFEPCQVCGEQSSGLHCGAITCEACKKFFLRSINGEDQKYKCVRNKDCIITRNNRTQCQYCRFQKCKTIGMTVKEGAEIQQTPRVADIFAQISCYVCQAPSSGIHFGAITCEGCKGFFRRSIKERAPSRYKCMDNGTCEINVATRNACRYCRFQRCIKVGSRIGRQSNLFKHHMQPLSAIKFAAYRVACKLRILQKYLKLTYVDYNILVRAFNTHQLHFGVETSIITYENARKVLTAIYQLISSYHFNESTMDEVIDTLLRLLCEILHIKIDEDFDLNAFKIILFALSNAKLPEKYRCFFRQITSPNVIASQGKLNELFEILLKLPNHFDNVDSFHPDNIPGCVQSCLDHTHDGIIREDIFVNWMGREPQTLVWLPTLHRLIATETGAFI
;
A
#
# COMPACT_ATOMS: atom_id res chain seq x y z
N MET A 1 36.02 -16.16 21.08
CA MET A 1 36.15 -17.25 20.09
C MET A 1 35.73 -16.66 18.76
N ILE A 2 36.72 -16.33 17.94
CA ILE A 2 36.59 -15.55 16.71
C ILE A 2 36.18 -16.52 15.62
N CYS A 3 35.06 -16.27 14.92
CA CYS A 3 34.74 -16.98 13.69
C CYS A 3 34.84 -15.98 12.53
N SER A 4 36.02 -15.92 11.94
CA SER A 4 36.28 -15.35 10.62
C SER A 4 35.97 -16.42 9.58
N TYR A 5 35.10 -16.11 8.61
CA TYR A 5 34.97 -16.88 7.38
C TYR A 5 35.09 -15.92 6.20
N THR A 6 36.19 -16.08 5.48
CA THR A 6 36.57 -15.47 4.21
C THR A 6 35.75 -16.04 3.04
N ASP A 7 35.55 -15.19 2.04
CA ASP A 7 35.37 -15.48 0.62
C ASP A 7 34.54 -16.71 0.22
N ILE A 8 33.27 -16.45 -0.14
CA ILE A 8 32.52 -17.27 -1.08
C ILE A 8 32.53 -16.56 -2.42
N THR A 9 33.11 -17.26 -3.38
CA THR A 9 33.33 -16.94 -4.78
C THR A 9 32.05 -16.54 -5.51
N HIS A 10 32.24 -15.63 -6.47
CA HIS A 10 31.38 -15.38 -7.62
C HIS A 10 30.96 -16.71 -8.27
N GLU A 11 29.73 -17.18 -8.04
CA GLU A 11 29.14 -18.23 -8.86
C GLU A 11 27.62 -18.04 -9.00
N SER A 12 27.21 -17.82 -10.25
CA SER A 12 25.85 -17.89 -10.81
C SER A 12 24.74 -17.13 -10.09
N ARG A 13 24.60 -15.86 -10.47
CA ARG A 13 23.36 -15.08 -10.43
C ARG A 13 22.36 -15.69 -11.43
N SER A 14 21.74 -16.81 -11.08
CA SER A 14 20.65 -17.39 -11.89
C SER A 14 19.35 -16.64 -11.62
N GLU A 15 18.84 -16.03 -12.69
CA GLU A 15 17.56 -15.38 -12.83
C GLU A 15 16.40 -16.22 -12.25
N LEU A 16 15.79 -15.71 -11.19
CA LEU A 16 14.37 -15.92 -10.90
C LEU A 16 13.80 -14.52 -10.66
N THR A 17 13.55 -13.79 -11.75
CA THR A 17 12.69 -12.62 -11.70
C THR A 17 11.31 -13.08 -11.25
N ASP A 18 10.98 -12.89 -9.97
CA ASP A 18 9.65 -13.17 -9.45
C ASP A 18 8.62 -12.46 -10.35
N PRO A 19 7.65 -13.19 -10.95
CA PRO A 19 6.63 -12.62 -11.83
C PRO A 19 5.89 -11.42 -11.23
N LEU A 20 5.85 -11.32 -9.89
CA LEU A 20 5.31 -10.17 -9.17
C LEU A 20 6.16 -8.90 -9.33
N SER A 21 7.48 -9.03 -9.44
CA SER A 21 8.44 -7.93 -9.67
C SER A 21 8.23 -7.28 -11.04
N ILE A 22 8.05 -8.11 -12.08
CA ILE A 22 7.74 -7.66 -13.45
C ILE A 22 6.37 -6.96 -13.50
N LEU A 23 5.39 -7.46 -12.73
CA LEU A 23 4.07 -6.83 -12.60
C LEU A 23 4.08 -5.51 -11.82
N LEU A 24 4.99 -5.37 -10.86
CA LEU A 24 5.18 -4.16 -10.07
C LEU A 24 5.87 -3.08 -10.91
N GLU A 25 6.96 -3.41 -11.62
CA GLU A 25 7.69 -2.45 -12.47
C GLU A 25 6.85 -1.95 -13.66
N ALA A 26 6.04 -2.80 -14.29
CA ALA A 26 5.28 -2.42 -15.49
C ALA A 26 3.99 -1.62 -15.24
N ARG A 27 3.51 -1.45 -13.98
CA ARG A 27 2.20 -0.83 -13.67
C ARG A 27 2.26 0.56 -13.05
N PHE A 28 3.44 1.03 -12.66
CA PHE A 28 3.63 2.42 -12.20
C PHE A 28 4.02 3.35 -13.35
N GLU A 29 4.33 2.79 -14.52
CA GLU A 29 4.68 3.57 -15.70
C GLU A 29 3.42 4.15 -16.37
N PRO A 30 3.47 5.43 -16.80
CA PRO A 30 2.39 6.01 -17.57
C PRO A 30 2.21 5.24 -18.88
N CYS A 31 0.98 5.21 -19.39
CA CYS A 31 0.64 4.59 -20.67
C CYS A 31 1.60 5.08 -21.76
N GLN A 32 2.39 4.20 -22.34
CA GLN A 32 3.42 4.54 -23.31
C GLN A 32 2.83 5.18 -24.59
N VAL A 33 1.52 5.00 -24.83
CA VAL A 33 0.81 5.68 -25.92
C VAL A 33 0.42 7.11 -25.56
N CYS A 34 -0.23 7.34 -24.41
CA CYS A 34 -0.93 8.61 -24.14
C CYS A 34 -0.57 9.29 -22.80
N GLY A 35 0.33 8.73 -22.01
CA GLY A 35 0.73 9.28 -20.73
C GLY A 35 -0.30 9.20 -19.60
N GLU A 36 -1.55 8.78 -19.87
CA GLU A 36 -2.53 8.48 -18.81
C GLU A 36 -2.03 7.32 -17.93
N GLN A 37 -2.45 7.26 -16.67
CA GLN A 37 -2.18 6.12 -15.80
C GLN A 37 -2.50 4.79 -16.49
N SER A 38 -1.50 3.90 -16.56
CA SER A 38 -1.64 2.60 -17.21
C SER A 38 -2.53 1.66 -16.37
N SER A 39 -3.23 0.73 -17.02
CA SER A 39 -3.95 -0.35 -16.35
C SER A 39 -3.15 -1.66 -16.37
N GLY A 40 -1.96 -1.65 -16.99
CA GLY A 40 -1.02 -2.75 -17.09
C GLY A 40 -0.46 -2.95 -18.49
N LEU A 41 0.15 -4.12 -18.72
CA LEU A 41 0.65 -4.54 -20.01
C LEU A 41 -0.51 -5.07 -20.87
N HIS A 42 -0.75 -4.46 -22.03
CA HIS A 42 -1.74 -4.93 -22.99
C HIS A 42 -1.12 -5.04 -24.37
N CYS A 43 -1.38 -6.16 -25.05
CA CYS A 43 -0.88 -6.41 -26.41
C CYS A 43 0.65 -6.29 -26.54
N GLY A 44 1.42 -6.48 -25.45
CA GLY A 44 2.88 -6.35 -25.45
C GLY A 44 3.44 -4.99 -25.03
N ALA A 45 2.60 -4.01 -24.63
CA ALA A 45 3.08 -2.71 -24.16
C ALA A 45 2.32 -2.16 -22.94
N ILE A 46 2.95 -1.30 -22.13
CA ILE A 46 2.35 -0.69 -20.94
C ILE A 46 1.34 0.37 -21.39
N THR A 47 0.06 0.09 -21.22
CA THR A 47 -1.00 0.97 -21.74
C THR A 47 -2.18 1.09 -20.79
N CYS A 48 -2.98 2.13 -20.99
CA CYS A 48 -4.27 2.26 -20.31
C CYS A 48 -5.38 1.52 -21.08
N GLU A 49 -6.48 1.22 -20.40
CA GLU A 49 -7.60 0.44 -20.97
C GLU A 49 -8.19 1.09 -22.24
N ALA A 50 -8.17 2.42 -22.31
CA ALA A 50 -8.63 3.14 -23.49
C ALA A 50 -7.71 2.94 -24.71
N CYS A 51 -6.39 2.82 -24.53
CA CYS A 51 -5.46 2.57 -25.63
C CYS A 51 -5.45 1.11 -26.06
N LYS A 52 -5.62 0.17 -25.13
CA LYS A 52 -5.89 -1.24 -25.43
C LYS A 52 -7.13 -1.40 -26.32
N LYS A 53 -8.28 -0.92 -25.87
CA LYS A 53 -9.54 -1.05 -26.62
C LYS A 53 -9.48 -0.38 -27.98
N PHE A 54 -8.79 0.76 -28.07
CA PHE A 54 -8.53 1.42 -29.34
C PHE A 54 -7.71 0.52 -30.26
N PHE A 55 -6.56 0.02 -29.81
CA PHE A 55 -5.69 -0.84 -30.61
C PHE A 55 -6.40 -2.10 -31.13
N LEU A 56 -7.17 -2.79 -30.27
CA LEU A 56 -7.94 -3.98 -30.66
C LEU A 56 -9.00 -3.70 -31.74
N ARG A 57 -9.63 -2.52 -31.72
CA ARG A 57 -10.55 -2.13 -32.79
C ARG A 57 -9.82 -1.78 -34.08
N SER A 58 -8.68 -1.09 -33.95
CA SER A 58 -7.88 -0.65 -35.10
C SER A 58 -7.33 -1.83 -35.90
N ILE A 59 -6.80 -2.87 -35.26
CA ILE A 59 -6.31 -4.07 -35.95
C ILE A 59 -7.42 -4.92 -36.56
N ASN A 60 -8.66 -4.81 -36.07
CA ASN A 60 -9.84 -5.52 -36.59
C ASN A 60 -10.49 -4.75 -37.76
N GLY A 61 -9.71 -3.95 -38.48
CA GLY A 61 -10.12 -3.30 -39.73
C GLY A 61 -10.62 -1.85 -39.61
N GLU A 62 -10.65 -1.26 -38.41
CA GLU A 62 -10.99 0.18 -38.29
C GLU A 62 -9.86 1.10 -38.74
N ASP A 63 -8.61 0.63 -38.75
CA ASP A 63 -7.43 1.45 -39.08
C ASP A 63 -7.41 1.97 -40.51
N GLN A 64 -8.04 1.26 -41.45
CA GLN A 64 -8.16 1.65 -42.85
C GLN A 64 -8.81 3.03 -43.04
N LYS A 65 -9.58 3.50 -42.04
CA LYS A 65 -10.26 4.81 -42.07
C LYS A 65 -9.41 5.94 -41.48
N TYR A 66 -8.31 5.64 -40.83
CA TYR A 66 -7.56 6.65 -40.08
C TYR A 66 -6.69 7.50 -41.01
N LYS A 67 -6.97 8.80 -41.04
CA LYS A 67 -6.14 9.79 -41.74
C LYS A 67 -5.61 10.82 -40.74
N CYS A 68 -4.33 11.15 -40.86
CA CYS A 68 -3.79 12.30 -40.15
C CYS A 68 -4.14 13.57 -40.92
N VAL A 69 -4.65 14.58 -40.21
CA VAL A 69 -4.93 15.93 -40.77
C VAL A 69 -3.76 16.90 -40.61
N ARG A 70 -2.63 16.41 -40.06
CA ARG A 70 -1.37 17.15 -39.85
C ARG A 70 -0.22 16.40 -40.53
N ASN A 71 1.00 16.51 -40.01
CA ASN A 71 2.22 15.95 -40.60
C ASN A 71 2.55 14.52 -40.13
N LYS A 72 1.56 13.74 -39.67
CA LYS A 72 1.73 12.35 -39.17
C LYS A 72 2.66 12.20 -37.95
N ASP A 73 2.87 13.29 -37.21
CA ASP A 73 3.81 13.41 -36.09
C ASP A 73 3.15 13.87 -34.78
N CYS A 74 1.82 13.83 -34.69
CA CYS A 74 1.06 14.29 -33.54
C CYS A 74 1.51 13.64 -32.21
N ILE A 75 1.87 14.47 -31.23
CA ILE A 75 2.12 14.02 -29.85
C ILE A 75 0.80 13.59 -29.20
N ILE A 76 0.73 12.32 -28.78
CA ILE A 76 -0.46 11.72 -28.18
C ILE A 76 -0.38 11.81 -26.65
N THR A 77 -1.38 12.45 -26.05
CA THR A 77 -1.59 12.65 -24.61
C THR A 77 -3.00 12.22 -24.20
N ARG A 78 -3.28 12.14 -22.89
CA ARG A 78 -4.61 11.80 -22.35
C ARG A 78 -5.72 12.67 -22.95
N ASN A 79 -5.44 13.96 -23.14
CA ASN A 79 -6.43 14.97 -23.52
C ASN A 79 -6.67 15.03 -25.04
N ASN A 80 -5.69 14.62 -25.86
CA ASN A 80 -5.77 14.76 -27.31
C ASN A 80 -5.79 13.41 -28.08
N ARG A 81 -5.71 12.27 -27.38
CA ARG A 81 -5.66 10.91 -27.98
C ARG A 81 -6.85 10.53 -28.86
N THR A 82 -7.93 11.29 -28.88
CA THR A 82 -9.06 11.08 -29.79
C THR A 82 -8.97 11.93 -31.06
N GLN A 83 -8.14 12.98 -31.07
CA GLN A 83 -8.05 13.96 -32.15
C GLN A 83 -7.31 13.43 -33.38
N CYS A 84 -6.38 12.48 -33.21
CA CYS A 84 -5.68 11.86 -34.33
C CYS A 84 -5.53 10.35 -34.15
N GLN A 85 -6.47 9.61 -34.73
CA GLN A 85 -6.48 8.14 -34.67
C GLN A 85 -5.29 7.53 -35.43
N TYR A 86 -4.86 8.15 -36.54
CA TYR A 86 -3.69 7.69 -37.31
C TYR A 86 -2.43 7.67 -36.45
N CYS A 87 -2.02 8.82 -35.89
CA CYS A 87 -0.79 8.91 -35.10
C CYS A 87 -0.87 8.11 -33.80
N ARG A 88 -2.06 8.03 -33.19
CA ARG A 88 -2.26 7.15 -32.02
C ARG A 88 -2.05 5.68 -32.36
N PHE A 89 -2.58 5.21 -33.48
CA PHE A 89 -2.43 3.83 -33.90
C PHE A 89 -1.00 3.52 -34.34
N GLN A 90 -0.35 4.43 -35.06
CA GLN A 90 1.07 4.32 -35.37
C GLN A 90 1.90 4.22 -34.09
N LYS A 91 1.65 5.08 -33.09
CA LYS A 91 2.33 4.99 -31.80
C LYS A 91 2.10 3.66 -31.09
N CYS A 92 0.88 3.10 -31.12
CA CYS A 92 0.62 1.74 -30.61
C CYS A 92 1.52 0.69 -31.30
N LYS A 93 1.65 0.74 -32.63
CA LYS A 93 2.54 -0.15 -33.40
C LYS A 93 4.00 0.08 -33.06
N THR A 94 4.44 1.34 -32.98
CA THR A 94 5.82 1.73 -32.67
C THR A 94 6.29 1.21 -31.31
N ILE A 95 5.42 1.25 -30.30
CA ILE A 95 5.74 0.69 -28.97
C ILE A 95 5.61 -0.83 -28.90
N GLY A 96 5.35 -1.51 -30.03
CA GLY A 96 5.32 -2.96 -30.11
C GLY A 96 3.98 -3.61 -29.75
N MET A 97 2.85 -2.89 -29.81
CA MET A 97 1.55 -3.54 -29.59
C MET A 97 1.25 -4.53 -30.75
N THR A 98 0.93 -5.78 -30.42
CA THR A 98 0.60 -6.84 -31.39
C THR A 98 -0.53 -7.75 -30.91
N VAL A 99 -1.19 -8.44 -31.83
CA VAL A 99 -2.12 -9.54 -31.54
C VAL A 99 -1.61 -10.77 -32.26
N LYS A 100 -0.92 -11.65 -31.54
CA LYS A 100 -0.60 -12.99 -32.02
C LYS A 100 -1.32 -14.01 -31.14
N GLU A 101 -2.15 -14.82 -31.78
CA GLU A 101 -2.61 -16.09 -31.23
C GLU A 101 -1.47 -17.12 -31.41
N GLY A 102 -0.97 -17.66 -30.30
CA GLY A 102 -0.28 -18.96 -30.31
C GLY A 102 1.17 -19.06 -30.78
N ALA A 103 1.99 -18.00 -30.78
CA ALA A 103 3.44 -18.15 -31.03
C ALA A 103 4.26 -17.90 -29.76
N GLU A 104 5.09 -18.88 -29.41
CA GLU A 104 6.12 -18.86 -28.38
C GLU A 104 7.00 -17.62 -28.51
N ILE A 105 6.91 -16.73 -27.54
CA ILE A 105 7.91 -15.69 -27.29
C ILE A 105 8.43 -15.96 -25.89
N GLN A 106 9.75 -16.07 -25.78
CA GLN A 106 10.47 -16.28 -24.53
C GLN A 106 10.00 -15.26 -23.47
N GLN A 107 9.27 -15.82 -22.50
CA GLN A 107 9.09 -15.42 -21.10
C GLN A 107 8.67 -13.97 -20.81
N THR A 108 7.39 -13.65 -21.04
CA THR A 108 6.60 -13.03 -19.97
C THR A 108 5.25 -13.75 -19.83
N PRO A 109 4.93 -14.34 -18.66
CA PRO A 109 3.69 -15.08 -18.46
C PRO A 109 2.45 -14.17 -18.62
N ARG A 110 1.36 -14.66 -19.22
CA ARG A 110 0.11 -13.88 -19.30
C ARG A 110 -0.32 -13.54 -17.87
N VAL A 111 -0.96 -12.39 -17.64
CA VAL A 111 -1.42 -11.99 -16.29
C VAL A 111 -2.28 -13.09 -15.65
N ALA A 112 -3.06 -13.83 -16.44
CA ALA A 112 -3.81 -15.00 -15.98
C ALA A 112 -2.90 -16.16 -15.57
N ASP A 113 -1.82 -16.42 -16.29
CA ASP A 113 -0.84 -17.47 -15.99
C ASP A 113 -0.05 -17.12 -14.72
N ILE A 114 0.23 -15.83 -14.49
CA ILE A 114 0.84 -15.35 -13.24
C ILE A 114 -0.10 -15.58 -12.05
N PHE A 115 -1.39 -15.22 -12.18
CA PHE A 115 -2.34 -15.49 -11.10
C PHE A 115 -2.56 -16.99 -10.89
N ALA A 116 -2.44 -17.81 -11.92
CA ALA A 116 -2.53 -19.27 -11.81
C ALA A 116 -1.37 -19.86 -10.98
N GLN A 117 -0.21 -19.19 -10.94
CA GLN A 117 0.90 -19.55 -10.05
C GLN A 117 0.67 -19.13 -8.58
N ILE A 118 -0.30 -18.25 -8.31
CA ILE A 118 -0.63 -17.79 -6.96
C ILE A 118 -1.81 -18.60 -6.40
N SER A 119 -1.63 -19.22 -5.23
CA SER A 119 -2.67 -19.99 -4.56
C SER A 119 -3.81 -19.08 -4.08
N CYS A 120 -5.06 -19.53 -4.23
CA CYS A 120 -6.23 -18.81 -3.74
C CYS A 120 -6.19 -18.77 -2.22
N TYR A 121 -6.20 -17.57 -1.62
CA TYR A 121 -6.04 -17.44 -0.17
C TYR A 121 -7.18 -18.04 0.66
N VAL A 122 -8.30 -18.36 0.02
CA VAL A 122 -9.43 -19.03 0.66
C VAL A 122 -9.31 -20.55 0.62
N CYS A 123 -8.95 -21.15 -0.52
CA CYS A 123 -9.06 -22.59 -0.74
C CYS A 123 -7.84 -23.24 -1.42
N GLN A 124 -6.77 -22.49 -1.62
CA GLN A 124 -5.50 -22.89 -2.21
C GLN A 124 -5.53 -23.37 -3.68
N ALA A 125 -6.69 -23.39 -4.34
CA ALA A 125 -6.76 -23.59 -5.80
C ALA A 125 -5.97 -22.50 -6.57
N PRO A 126 -5.51 -22.76 -7.79
CA PRO A 126 -4.94 -21.72 -8.66
C PRO A 126 -5.86 -20.48 -8.73
N SER A 127 -5.30 -19.30 -8.51
CA SER A 127 -6.09 -18.07 -8.53
C SER A 127 -6.38 -17.63 -9.96
N SER A 128 -7.53 -17.00 -10.16
CA SER A 128 -7.89 -16.39 -11.44
C SER A 128 -7.72 -14.88 -11.45
N GLY A 129 -7.31 -14.31 -10.31
CA GLY A 129 -7.12 -12.88 -10.14
C GLY A 129 -7.62 -12.38 -8.79
N ILE A 130 -7.95 -11.10 -8.80
CA ILE A 130 -8.38 -10.33 -7.65
C ILE A 130 -9.90 -10.17 -7.70
N HIS A 131 -10.60 -10.71 -6.72
CA HIS A 131 -12.06 -10.63 -6.64
C HIS A 131 -12.50 -10.15 -5.28
N PHE A 132 -13.35 -9.12 -5.24
CA PHE A 132 -13.88 -8.52 -4.01
C PHE A 132 -12.81 -8.07 -2.99
N GLY A 133 -11.56 -7.87 -3.41
CA GLY A 133 -10.48 -7.48 -2.50
C GLY A 133 -9.54 -8.59 -2.04
N ALA A 134 -9.71 -9.83 -2.51
CA ALA A 134 -8.83 -10.93 -2.18
C ALA A 134 -8.37 -11.72 -3.41
N ILE A 135 -7.14 -12.27 -3.37
CA ILE A 135 -6.62 -13.11 -4.44
C ILE A 135 -7.33 -14.45 -4.33
N THR A 136 -8.20 -14.73 -5.30
CA THR A 136 -9.10 -15.87 -5.22
C THR A 136 -9.26 -16.56 -6.56
N CYS A 137 -9.64 -17.83 -6.51
CA CYS A 137 -10.08 -18.57 -7.69
C CYS A 137 -11.54 -18.19 -8.05
N GLU A 138 -11.96 -18.51 -9.28
CA GLU A 138 -13.35 -18.30 -9.74
C GLU A 138 -14.39 -18.98 -8.81
N GLY A 139 -14.03 -20.12 -8.21
CA GLY A 139 -14.90 -20.82 -7.27
C GLY A 139 -15.20 -20.02 -6.00
N CYS A 140 -14.20 -19.37 -5.40
CA CYS A 140 -14.37 -18.57 -4.19
C CYS A 140 -14.96 -17.19 -4.49
N LYS A 141 -14.64 -16.59 -5.63
CA LYS A 141 -15.33 -15.41 -6.18
C LYS A 141 -16.84 -15.67 -6.31
N GLY A 142 -17.21 -16.74 -7.00
CA GLY A 142 -18.60 -17.10 -7.26
C GLY A 142 -19.36 -17.39 -5.97
N PHE A 143 -18.73 -18.11 -5.04
CA PHE A 143 -19.27 -18.38 -3.72
C PHE A 143 -19.53 -17.08 -2.94
N PHE A 144 -18.51 -16.22 -2.76
CA PHE A 144 -18.62 -15.00 -1.97
C PHE A 144 -19.71 -14.05 -2.51
N ARG A 145 -19.77 -13.88 -3.84
CA ARG A 145 -20.81 -13.09 -4.51
C ARG A 145 -22.22 -13.58 -4.20
N ARG A 146 -22.45 -14.91 -4.28
CA ARG A 146 -23.76 -15.51 -3.99
C ARG A 146 -24.12 -15.38 -2.51
N SER A 147 -23.16 -15.67 -1.63
CA SER A 147 -23.37 -15.59 -0.19
C SER A 147 -23.90 -14.21 0.20
N ILE A 148 -23.24 -13.13 -0.22
CA ILE A 148 -23.69 -11.79 0.14
C ILE A 148 -25.02 -11.41 -0.54
N LYS A 149 -25.17 -11.69 -1.84
CA LYS A 149 -26.38 -11.33 -2.60
C LYS A 149 -27.65 -11.96 -1.99
N GLU A 150 -27.53 -13.19 -1.50
CA GLU A 150 -28.65 -13.95 -0.90
C GLU A 150 -28.81 -13.68 0.61
N ARG A 151 -28.07 -12.72 1.18
CA ARG A 151 -27.94 -12.48 2.63
C ARG A 151 -27.72 -13.80 3.38
N ALA A 152 -27.00 -14.73 2.77
CA ALA A 152 -26.79 -16.07 3.27
C ALA A 152 -25.81 -16.22 4.45
N PRO A 153 -24.89 -15.26 4.77
CA PRO A 153 -23.96 -15.44 5.88
C PRO A 153 -24.64 -15.65 7.23
N SER A 154 -25.77 -14.99 7.47
CA SER A 154 -26.57 -15.17 8.70
C SER A 154 -27.20 -16.56 8.82
N ARG A 155 -27.31 -17.30 7.71
CA ARG A 155 -27.86 -18.65 7.65
C ARG A 155 -26.79 -19.74 7.67
N TYR A 156 -25.52 -19.39 7.47
CA TYR A 156 -24.45 -20.37 7.53
C TYR A 156 -24.15 -20.70 8.99
N LYS A 157 -24.17 -22.00 9.32
CA LYS A 157 -23.74 -22.52 10.61
C LYS A 157 -22.65 -23.55 10.38
N CYS A 158 -21.63 -23.52 11.23
CA CYS A 158 -20.66 -24.60 11.32
C CYS A 158 -21.26 -25.72 12.17
N MET A 159 -21.00 -26.97 11.79
CA MET A 159 -21.37 -28.14 12.60
C MET A 159 -20.25 -28.56 13.56
N ASP A 160 -19.07 -27.97 13.41
CA ASP A 160 -17.90 -28.14 14.27
C ASP A 160 -17.62 -26.83 15.04
N ASN A 161 -16.35 -26.58 15.41
CA ASN A 161 -15.93 -25.43 16.22
C ASN A 161 -15.59 -24.16 15.41
N GLY A 162 -16.06 -24.03 14.17
CA GLY A 162 -15.76 -22.87 13.34
C GLY A 162 -14.33 -22.82 12.77
N THR A 163 -13.57 -23.91 12.89
CA THR A 163 -12.16 -24.03 12.48
C THR A 163 -11.92 -24.99 11.32
N CYS A 164 -12.99 -25.45 10.63
CA CYS A 164 -12.90 -26.39 9.52
C CYS A 164 -11.84 -25.97 8.48
N GLU A 165 -11.01 -26.92 8.04
CA GLU A 165 -10.02 -26.70 7.00
C GLU A 165 -10.69 -26.41 5.64
N ILE A 166 -10.25 -25.36 4.96
CA ILE A 166 -10.78 -24.96 3.64
C ILE A 166 -9.70 -25.12 2.58
N ASN A 167 -9.82 -26.15 1.76
CA ASN A 167 -8.95 -26.43 0.61
C ASN A 167 -9.80 -26.77 -0.64
N VAL A 168 -9.17 -27.17 -1.74
CA VAL A 168 -9.86 -27.45 -3.01
C VAL A 168 -10.93 -28.55 -2.86
N ALA A 169 -10.65 -29.58 -2.06
CA ALA A 169 -11.54 -30.71 -1.81
C ALA A 169 -12.63 -30.37 -0.78
N THR A 170 -12.27 -29.67 0.31
CA THR A 170 -13.16 -29.46 1.46
C THR A 170 -13.96 -28.16 1.40
N ARG A 171 -13.65 -27.22 0.49
CA ARG A 171 -14.27 -25.88 0.43
C ARG A 171 -15.80 -25.88 0.31
N ASN A 172 -16.45 -26.98 -0.04
CA ASN A 172 -17.91 -27.07 -0.09
C ASN A 172 -18.54 -27.71 1.16
N ALA A 173 -17.76 -28.32 2.05
CA ALA A 173 -18.24 -29.01 3.23
C ALA A 173 -18.79 -28.05 4.29
N CYS A 174 -18.08 -26.94 4.56
CA CYS A 174 -18.51 -25.95 5.54
C CYS A 174 -18.60 -24.54 4.92
N ARG A 175 -19.83 -24.12 4.59
CA ARG A 175 -20.10 -22.78 4.04
C ARG A 175 -19.79 -21.66 5.03
N TYR A 176 -19.99 -21.90 6.34
CA TYR A 176 -19.67 -20.94 7.39
C TYR A 176 -18.16 -20.62 7.41
N CYS A 177 -17.32 -21.63 7.61
CA CYS A 177 -15.86 -21.46 7.70
C CYS A 177 -15.26 -20.93 6.38
N ARG A 178 -15.78 -21.38 5.22
CA ARG A 178 -15.36 -20.84 3.92
C ARG A 178 -15.68 -19.35 3.80
N PHE A 179 -16.88 -18.92 4.21
CA PHE A 179 -17.27 -17.51 4.16
C PHE A 179 -16.48 -16.66 5.13
N GLN A 180 -16.27 -17.12 6.37
CA GLN A 180 -15.39 -16.44 7.34
C GLN A 180 -13.97 -16.32 6.80
N ARG A 181 -13.45 -17.36 6.14
CA ARG A 181 -12.14 -17.30 5.49
C ARG A 181 -12.10 -16.27 4.37
N CYS A 182 -13.15 -16.13 3.54
CA CYS A 182 -13.24 -15.08 2.53
C CYS A 182 -13.10 -13.67 3.15
N ILE A 183 -13.80 -13.41 4.25
CA ILE A 183 -13.70 -12.12 4.97
C ILE A 183 -12.30 -11.94 5.55
N LYS A 184 -11.76 -12.97 6.21
CA LYS A 184 -10.41 -12.97 6.81
C LYS A 184 -9.30 -12.66 5.81
N VAL A 185 -9.45 -13.06 4.54
CA VAL A 185 -8.47 -12.75 3.48
C VAL A 185 -8.72 -11.42 2.77
N GLY A 186 -9.69 -10.62 3.24
CA GLY A 186 -9.97 -9.28 2.73
C GLY A 186 -11.09 -9.16 1.70
N SER A 187 -11.92 -10.20 1.50
CA SER A 187 -13.09 -10.09 0.61
C SER A 187 -14.15 -9.19 1.26
N ARG A 188 -14.57 -8.11 0.59
CA ARG A 188 -15.59 -7.17 1.06
C ARG A 188 -16.44 -6.63 -0.10
N ILE A 189 -17.68 -6.25 0.20
CA ILE A 189 -18.57 -5.54 -0.74
C ILE A 189 -18.47 -4.04 -0.55
N GLY A 190 -18.41 -3.34 -1.69
CA GLY A 190 -18.14 -1.90 -1.76
C GLY A 190 -17.16 -1.61 -2.88
N ARG A 191 -17.19 -0.38 -3.40
CA ARG A 191 -16.13 0.08 -4.31
C ARG A 191 -14.85 0.26 -3.50
N GLN A 192 -14.00 -0.77 -3.41
CA GLN A 192 -12.61 -0.49 -3.04
C GLN A 192 -12.00 0.36 -4.15
N SER A 193 -11.19 1.33 -3.75
CA SER A 193 -10.43 2.14 -4.71
C SER A 193 -9.60 1.24 -5.62
N ASN A 194 -9.43 1.66 -6.86
CA ASN A 194 -8.55 0.98 -7.81
C ASN A 194 -7.13 0.85 -7.23
N LEU A 195 -6.72 1.78 -6.36
CA LEU A 195 -5.50 1.72 -5.55
C LEU A 195 -5.40 0.40 -4.77
N PHE A 196 -6.40 0.05 -3.97
CA PHE A 196 -6.35 -1.14 -3.13
C PHE A 196 -6.40 -2.42 -3.98
N LYS A 197 -7.31 -2.47 -4.96
CA LYS A 197 -7.53 -3.64 -5.83
C LYS A 197 -6.36 -3.95 -6.76
N HIS A 198 -5.70 -2.93 -7.30
CA HIS A 198 -4.68 -3.13 -8.33
C HIS A 198 -3.25 -2.97 -7.82
N HIS A 199 -3.04 -2.25 -6.71
CA HIS A 199 -1.68 -1.90 -6.24
C HIS A 199 -1.35 -2.50 -4.87
N MET A 200 -2.30 -2.55 -3.92
CA MET A 200 -1.99 -3.02 -2.55
C MET A 200 -2.19 -4.52 -2.36
N GLN A 201 -3.19 -5.10 -3.00
CA GLN A 201 -3.56 -6.50 -2.79
C GLN A 201 -2.54 -7.52 -3.34
N PRO A 202 -1.91 -7.33 -4.52
CA PRO A 202 -0.84 -8.22 -5.02
C PRO A 202 0.34 -8.33 -4.05
N LEU A 203 0.64 -7.24 -3.31
CA LEU A 203 1.71 -7.22 -2.32
C LEU A 203 1.49 -8.24 -1.20
N SER A 204 0.27 -8.74 -1.01
CA SER A 204 -0.01 -9.79 -0.02
C SER A 204 0.69 -11.12 -0.33
N ALA A 205 1.35 -11.26 -1.49
CA ALA A 205 2.17 -12.42 -1.86
C ALA A 205 3.63 -12.33 -1.38
N ILE A 206 4.13 -11.14 -1.00
CA ILE A 206 5.51 -11.00 -0.49
C ILE A 206 5.64 -11.80 0.81
N LYS A 207 6.66 -12.66 0.89
CA LYS A 207 6.84 -13.59 2.03
C LYS A 207 7.05 -12.87 3.36
N PHE A 208 7.80 -11.76 3.36
CA PHE A 208 8.15 -11.02 4.57
C PHE A 208 7.12 -9.93 4.89
N ALA A 209 6.51 -10.01 6.08
CA ALA A 209 5.45 -9.09 6.51
C ALA A 209 5.89 -7.62 6.56
N ALA A 210 7.10 -7.35 7.03
CA ALA A 210 7.65 -6.00 7.08
C ALA A 210 7.73 -5.37 5.68
N TYR A 211 8.17 -6.13 4.67
CA TYR A 211 8.21 -5.68 3.27
C TYR A 211 6.82 -5.56 2.66
N ARG A 212 5.88 -6.47 2.98
CA ARG A 212 4.47 -6.34 2.57
C ARG A 212 3.88 -5.01 2.99
N VAL A 213 3.97 -4.71 4.27
CA VAL A 213 3.43 -3.47 4.84
C VAL A 213 4.18 -2.27 4.27
N ALA A 214 5.50 -2.31 4.23
CA ALA A 214 6.33 -1.23 3.69
C ALA A 214 5.97 -0.88 2.24
N CYS A 215 5.80 -1.86 1.35
CA CYS A 215 5.37 -1.62 -0.03
C CYS A 215 3.96 -1.01 -0.09
N LYS A 216 3.01 -1.50 0.73
CA LYS A 216 1.63 -0.97 0.78
C LYS A 216 1.64 0.49 1.26
N LEU A 217 2.39 0.78 2.32
CA LEU A 217 2.57 2.14 2.84
C LEU A 217 3.24 3.04 1.80
N ARG A 218 4.24 2.57 1.06
CA ARG A 218 4.90 3.37 0.03
C ARG A 218 3.95 3.77 -1.11
N ILE A 219 3.10 2.84 -1.55
CA ILE A 219 2.05 3.11 -2.53
C ILE A 219 1.06 4.15 -1.99
N LEU A 220 0.68 4.01 -0.72
CA LEU A 220 -0.20 4.97 -0.06
C LEU A 220 0.42 6.37 0.00
N GLN A 221 1.70 6.47 0.39
CA GLN A 221 2.43 7.74 0.42
C GLN A 221 2.43 8.44 -0.94
N LYS A 222 2.68 7.70 -2.03
CA LYS A 222 2.67 8.25 -3.39
C LYS A 222 1.28 8.69 -3.83
N TYR A 223 0.25 7.92 -3.48
CA TYR A 223 -1.14 8.24 -3.84
C TYR A 223 -1.62 9.49 -3.11
N LEU A 224 -1.35 9.59 -1.81
CA LEU A 224 -1.71 10.74 -0.98
C LEU A 224 -0.68 11.87 -1.06
N LYS A 225 0.36 11.77 -1.90
CA LYS A 225 1.39 12.81 -2.04
C LYS A 225 2.15 13.14 -0.75
N LEU A 226 2.10 12.24 0.23
CA LEU A 226 2.86 12.34 1.48
C LEU A 226 4.37 12.17 1.26
N THR A 227 4.80 11.75 0.07
CA THR A 227 6.20 11.76 -0.36
C THR A 227 6.82 13.15 -0.40
N TYR A 228 6.01 14.22 -0.45
CA TYR A 228 6.47 15.61 -0.43
C TYR A 228 6.36 16.26 0.95
N VAL A 229 5.76 15.57 1.92
CA VAL A 229 5.53 16.10 3.26
C VAL A 229 6.72 15.70 4.13
N ASP A 230 7.67 16.61 4.34
CA ASP A 230 8.82 16.38 5.22
C ASP A 230 8.51 16.78 6.68
N TYR A 231 9.53 16.67 7.54
CA TYR A 231 9.42 17.07 8.95
C TYR A 231 9.00 18.54 9.11
N ASN A 232 9.62 19.45 8.35
CA ASN A 232 9.42 20.89 8.49
C ASN A 232 7.99 21.31 8.11
N ILE A 233 7.44 20.69 7.06
CA ILE A 233 6.06 20.94 6.62
C ILE A 233 5.07 20.55 7.72
N LEU A 234 5.23 19.36 8.33
CA LEU A 234 4.36 18.92 9.42
C LEU A 234 4.44 19.86 10.62
N VAL A 235 5.65 20.16 11.09
CA VAL A 235 5.86 21.04 12.25
C VAL A 235 5.28 22.43 11.99
N ARG A 236 5.51 23.00 10.81
CA ARG A 236 4.97 24.30 10.43
C ARG A 236 3.44 24.29 10.45
N ALA A 237 2.82 23.28 9.84
CA ALA A 237 1.35 23.17 9.81
C ALA A 237 0.76 23.05 11.22
N PHE A 238 1.32 22.19 12.08
CA PHE A 238 0.86 22.06 13.46
C PHE A 238 1.03 23.37 14.26
N ASN A 239 2.16 24.06 14.10
CA ASN A 239 2.41 25.32 14.80
C ASN A 239 1.45 26.44 14.36
N THR A 240 1.09 26.51 13.07
CA THR A 240 0.09 27.47 12.57
C THR A 240 -1.27 27.29 13.25
N HIS A 241 -1.60 26.08 13.70
CA HIS A 241 -2.83 25.77 14.42
C HIS A 241 -2.66 25.71 15.94
N GLN A 242 -1.53 26.19 16.49
CA GLN A 242 -1.22 26.16 17.93
C GLN A 242 -1.16 24.74 18.52
N LEU A 243 -0.93 23.73 17.68
CA LEU A 243 -0.82 22.33 18.07
C LEU A 243 0.65 21.91 18.15
N HIS A 244 1.51 22.75 18.72
CA HIS A 244 2.93 22.45 18.88
C HIS A 244 3.18 21.20 19.76
N PHE A 245 4.42 20.74 19.84
CA PHE A 245 4.77 19.66 20.78
C PHE A 245 4.57 20.13 22.23
N GLY A 246 4.07 19.25 23.10
CA GLY A 246 3.87 19.55 24.52
C GLY A 246 2.65 20.42 24.87
N VAL A 247 1.71 20.62 23.94
CA VAL A 247 0.42 21.29 24.22
C VAL A 247 -0.41 20.44 25.21
N GLU A 248 -1.09 21.10 26.15
CA GLU A 248 -1.93 20.44 27.16
C GLU A 248 -3.16 19.74 26.56
N THR A 249 -3.63 20.20 25.41
CA THR A 249 -4.78 19.63 24.71
C THR A 249 -4.47 18.21 24.22
N SER A 250 -5.26 17.23 24.66
CA SER A 250 -5.15 15.82 24.22
C SER A 250 -6.01 15.49 23.00
N ILE A 251 -6.94 16.35 22.60
CA ILE A 251 -7.93 16.10 21.55
C ILE A 251 -7.80 17.14 20.42
N ILE A 252 -7.98 16.71 19.18
CA ILE A 252 -8.17 17.60 18.03
C ILE A 252 -9.51 17.28 17.37
N THR A 253 -10.33 18.32 17.18
CA THR A 253 -11.64 18.14 16.56
C THR A 253 -11.50 17.72 15.10
N TYR A 254 -12.47 16.97 14.57
CA TYR A 254 -12.44 16.55 13.17
C TYR A 254 -12.28 17.73 12.19
N GLU A 255 -12.94 18.86 12.48
CA GLU A 255 -12.81 20.09 11.68
C GLU A 255 -11.40 20.68 11.74
N ASN A 256 -10.78 20.73 12.93
CA ASN A 256 -9.42 21.24 13.08
C ASN A 256 -8.39 20.29 12.47
N ALA A 257 -8.61 18.97 12.53
CA ALA A 257 -7.80 17.99 11.81
C ALA A 257 -7.84 18.24 10.30
N ARG A 258 -9.02 18.51 9.72
CA ARG A 258 -9.15 18.92 8.32
C ARG A 258 -8.32 20.18 8.03
N LYS A 259 -8.45 21.23 8.86
CA LYS A 259 -7.69 22.48 8.69
C LYS A 259 -6.17 22.27 8.70
N VAL A 260 -5.66 21.44 9.61
CA VAL A 260 -4.24 21.08 9.67
C VAL A 260 -3.80 20.36 8.38
N LEU A 261 -4.58 19.40 7.89
CA LEU A 261 -4.28 18.72 6.63
C LEU A 261 -4.32 19.69 5.45
N THR A 262 -5.30 20.58 5.39
CA THR A 262 -5.36 21.65 4.39
C THR A 262 -4.08 22.50 4.42
N ALA A 263 -3.61 22.91 5.59
CA ALA A 263 -2.36 23.66 5.73
C ALA A 263 -1.15 22.86 5.23
N ILE A 264 -1.07 21.55 5.52
CA ILE A 264 -0.01 20.66 5.00
C ILE A 264 -0.02 20.65 3.46
N TYR A 265 -1.19 20.43 2.85
CA TYR A 265 -1.29 20.34 1.38
C TYR A 265 -1.09 21.69 0.70
N GLN A 266 -1.49 22.80 1.32
CA GLN A 266 -1.17 24.15 0.86
C GLN A 266 0.34 24.41 0.87
N LEU A 267 1.08 23.97 1.89
CA LEU A 267 2.54 24.13 1.94
C LEU A 267 3.27 23.38 0.81
N ILE A 268 2.71 22.26 0.32
CA ILE A 268 3.28 21.49 -0.81
C ILE A 268 2.61 21.81 -2.17
N SER A 269 1.58 22.66 -2.18
CA SER A 269 0.79 23.01 -3.38
C SER A 269 1.62 23.65 -4.48
N SER A 270 2.69 24.36 -4.10
CA SER A 270 3.65 25.00 -5.00
C SER A 270 4.30 24.04 -5.99
N TYR A 271 4.20 22.73 -5.76
CA TYR A 271 4.81 21.72 -6.62
C TYR A 271 3.83 21.08 -7.63
N HIS A 272 2.54 20.78 -7.34
CA HIS A 272 1.78 19.83 -8.20
C HIS A 272 0.22 19.79 -8.14
N PHE A 273 -0.54 20.80 -7.68
CA PHE A 273 -2.00 20.65 -7.49
C PHE A 273 -2.90 21.68 -8.21
N ASN A 274 -4.05 21.21 -8.70
CA ASN A 274 -5.24 22.03 -8.94
C ASN A 274 -6.16 21.94 -7.69
N GLU A 275 -6.84 23.02 -7.30
CA GLU A 275 -7.64 23.12 -6.06
C GLU A 275 -8.59 21.92 -5.82
N SER A 276 -9.34 21.48 -6.83
CA SER A 276 -10.29 20.36 -6.70
C SER A 276 -9.65 19.01 -6.36
N THR A 277 -8.39 18.80 -6.75
CA THR A 277 -7.66 17.56 -6.44
C THR A 277 -7.17 17.52 -4.99
N MET A 278 -7.02 18.68 -4.35
CA MET A 278 -6.53 18.78 -2.97
C MET A 278 -7.58 18.31 -1.97
N ASP A 279 -8.83 18.77 -2.11
CA ASP A 279 -9.92 18.36 -1.23
C ASP A 279 -10.19 16.86 -1.27
N GLU A 280 -10.16 16.24 -2.46
CA GLU A 280 -10.31 14.79 -2.60
C GLU A 280 -9.21 14.01 -1.87
N VAL A 281 -7.97 14.50 -1.91
CA VAL A 281 -6.83 13.89 -1.22
C VAL A 281 -6.95 14.06 0.29
N ILE A 282 -7.33 15.24 0.77
CA ILE A 282 -7.56 15.53 2.19
C ILE A 282 -8.67 14.64 2.74
N ASP A 283 -9.81 14.57 2.06
CA ASP A 283 -10.94 13.71 2.45
C ASP A 283 -10.54 12.24 2.50
N THR A 284 -9.73 11.80 1.53
CA THR A 284 -9.24 10.42 1.51
C THR A 284 -8.29 10.14 2.66
N LEU A 285 -7.39 11.09 2.98
CA LEU A 285 -6.48 10.97 4.13
C LEU A 285 -7.25 11.00 5.46
N LEU A 286 -8.24 11.87 5.64
CA LEU A 286 -9.06 11.89 6.85
C LEU A 286 -9.78 10.56 7.08
N ARG A 287 -10.45 10.03 6.06
CA ARG A 287 -11.12 8.72 6.18
C ARG A 287 -10.13 7.61 6.51
N LEU A 288 -8.96 7.61 5.87
CA LEU A 288 -7.90 6.65 6.18
C LEU A 288 -7.44 6.77 7.65
N LEU A 289 -7.24 7.99 8.16
CA LEU A 289 -6.84 8.20 9.56
C LEU A 289 -7.91 7.70 10.52
N CYS A 290 -9.20 7.93 10.25
CA CYS A 290 -10.30 7.35 11.02
C CYS A 290 -10.27 5.81 11.00
N GLU A 291 -10.07 5.21 9.82
CA GLU A 291 -9.99 3.75 9.66
C GLU A 291 -8.81 3.13 10.42
N ILE A 292 -7.62 3.74 10.34
CA ILE A 292 -6.42 3.31 11.06
C ILE A 292 -6.63 3.44 12.57
N LEU A 293 -7.16 4.58 13.02
CA LEU A 293 -7.30 4.86 14.45
C LEU A 293 -8.52 4.19 15.08
N HIS A 294 -9.39 3.59 14.26
CA HIS A 294 -10.63 2.92 14.63
C HIS A 294 -11.67 3.85 15.27
N ILE A 295 -11.75 5.08 14.77
CA ILE A 295 -12.78 6.06 15.17
C ILE A 295 -13.76 6.28 14.02
N LYS A 296 -14.96 6.82 14.32
CA LYS A 296 -15.96 7.13 13.29
C LYS A 296 -15.57 8.40 12.52
N ILE A 297 -16.16 8.55 11.33
CA ILE A 297 -16.08 9.82 10.60
C ILE A 297 -16.80 10.89 11.43
N ASP A 298 -16.27 12.11 11.45
CA ASP A 298 -16.71 13.25 12.25
C ASP A 298 -16.52 13.08 13.78
N GLU A 299 -15.84 12.02 14.22
CA GLU A 299 -15.38 11.87 15.60
C GLU A 299 -14.02 12.55 15.79
N ASP A 300 -13.81 13.12 16.98
CA ASP A 300 -12.57 13.81 17.32
C ASP A 300 -11.41 12.82 17.52
N PHE A 301 -10.20 13.27 17.22
CA PHE A 301 -9.00 12.44 17.32
C PHE A 301 -8.26 12.70 18.63
N ASP A 302 -7.64 11.65 19.18
CA ASP A 302 -6.50 11.85 20.08
C ASP A 302 -5.36 12.54 19.30
N LEU A 303 -4.89 13.67 19.84
CA LEU A 303 -3.92 14.54 19.17
C LEU A 303 -2.58 13.84 18.97
N ASN A 304 -2.14 13.04 19.95
CA ASN A 304 -0.86 12.33 19.88
C ASN A 304 -0.94 11.24 18.81
N ALA A 305 -2.01 10.45 18.79
CA ALA A 305 -2.24 9.43 17.78
C ALA A 305 -2.31 10.05 16.37
N PHE A 306 -3.03 11.17 16.20
CA PHE A 306 -3.09 11.90 14.94
C PHE A 306 -1.69 12.34 14.45
N LYS A 307 -0.90 12.94 15.34
CA LYS A 307 0.49 13.35 15.04
C LYS A 307 1.39 12.16 14.71
N ILE A 308 1.36 11.10 15.53
CA ILE A 308 2.20 9.89 15.36
C ILE A 308 1.94 9.26 13.99
N ILE A 309 0.67 9.03 13.61
CA ILE A 309 0.33 8.41 12.33
C ILE A 309 0.73 9.30 11.15
N LEU A 310 0.55 10.62 11.24
CA LEU A 310 0.99 11.54 10.18
C LEU A 310 2.51 11.56 10.01
N PHE A 311 3.29 11.61 11.10
CA PHE A 311 4.75 11.50 11.03
C PHE A 311 5.20 10.13 10.51
N ALA A 312 4.52 9.05 10.90
CA ALA A 312 4.82 7.71 10.38
C ALA A 312 4.61 7.64 8.85
N LEU A 313 3.54 8.24 8.33
CA LEU A 313 3.22 8.27 6.90
C LEU A 313 3.98 9.32 6.08
N SER A 314 4.64 10.30 6.69
CA SER A 314 5.32 11.37 5.96
C SER A 314 6.66 10.94 5.32
N ASN A 315 7.30 11.85 4.59
CA ASN A 315 8.65 11.70 4.04
C ASN A 315 9.75 12.28 4.96
N ALA A 316 9.44 12.59 6.23
CA ALA A 316 10.45 12.95 7.22
C ALA A 316 11.53 11.85 7.35
N LYS A 317 12.78 12.19 7.67
CA LYS A 317 13.85 11.18 7.81
C LYS A 317 13.59 10.27 9.00
N LEU A 318 14.06 9.02 8.94
CA LEU A 318 13.80 8.03 9.98
C LEU A 318 14.21 8.50 11.41
N PRO A 319 15.39 9.10 11.63
CA PRO A 319 15.74 9.61 12.95
C PRO A 319 14.86 10.78 13.43
N GLU A 320 14.34 11.61 12.51
CA GLU A 320 13.41 12.69 12.84
C GLU A 320 12.07 12.11 13.32
N LYS A 321 11.58 11.05 12.65
CA LYS A 321 10.36 10.34 13.06
C LYS A 321 10.49 9.77 14.47
N TYR A 322 11.61 9.12 14.79
CA TYR A 322 11.84 8.57 16.13
C TYR A 322 11.81 9.65 17.21
N ARG A 323 12.52 10.77 17.00
CA ARG A 323 12.49 11.90 17.93
C ARG A 323 11.09 12.48 18.09
N CYS A 324 10.33 12.61 16.99
CA CYS A 324 8.94 13.05 17.05
C CYS A 324 8.07 12.12 17.89
N PHE A 325 8.18 10.80 17.68
CA PHE A 325 7.39 9.82 18.43
C PHE A 325 7.68 9.91 19.93
N PHE A 326 8.97 9.98 20.28
CA PHE A 326 9.38 10.14 21.66
C PHE A 326 8.79 11.42 22.28
N ARG A 327 8.89 12.56 21.58
CA ARG A 327 8.33 13.84 22.05
C ARG A 327 6.81 13.85 22.25
N GLN A 328 6.05 12.99 21.57
CA GLN A 328 4.59 12.90 21.82
C GLN A 328 4.25 12.19 23.13
N ILE A 329 5.18 11.37 23.65
CA ILE A 329 4.93 10.53 24.83
C ILE A 329 5.70 10.98 26.08
N THR A 330 6.55 11.99 25.94
CA THR A 330 7.32 12.55 27.05
C THR A 330 6.53 13.57 27.86
N SER A 331 6.72 13.53 29.18
CA SER A 331 6.30 14.61 30.08
C SER A 331 7.16 15.88 29.89
N PRO A 332 6.81 17.02 30.51
CA PRO A 332 7.60 18.26 30.44
C PRO A 332 9.10 18.10 30.78
N ASN A 333 9.46 17.07 31.56
CA ASN A 333 10.83 16.72 31.90
C ASN A 333 11.56 15.88 30.83
N VAL A 334 10.97 15.67 29.64
CA VAL A 334 11.55 14.93 28.49
C VAL A 334 11.87 13.46 28.82
N ILE A 335 11.06 12.86 29.70
CA ILE A 335 11.15 11.44 30.06
C ILE A 335 9.85 10.73 29.68
N ALA A 336 9.95 9.48 29.25
CA ALA A 336 8.80 8.64 28.93
C ALA A 336 8.63 7.53 29.98
N SER A 337 7.40 7.32 30.44
CA SER A 337 7.06 6.18 31.31
C SER A 337 6.82 4.92 30.49
N GLN A 338 6.90 3.75 31.15
CA GLN A 338 6.57 2.46 30.54
C GLN A 338 5.16 2.46 29.91
N GLY A 339 4.17 3.01 30.61
CA GLY A 339 2.79 3.10 30.12
C GLY A 339 2.69 3.95 28.85
N LYS A 340 3.41 5.08 28.80
CA LYS A 340 3.45 5.95 27.62
C LYS A 340 4.17 5.33 26.42
N LEU A 341 5.17 4.48 26.66
CA LEU A 341 5.80 3.70 25.60
C LEU A 341 4.87 2.62 25.04
N ASN A 342 4.10 1.97 25.93
CA ASN A 342 3.08 1.00 25.54
C ASN A 342 2.02 1.66 24.63
N GLU A 343 1.48 2.82 25.04
CA GLU A 343 0.55 3.61 24.22
C GLU A 343 1.12 3.95 22.83
N LEU A 344 2.40 4.37 22.75
CA LEU A 344 3.05 4.66 21.47
C LEU A 344 3.09 3.45 20.54
N PHE A 345 3.49 2.28 21.08
CA PHE A 345 3.63 1.07 20.28
C PHE A 345 2.27 0.53 19.82
N GLU A 346 1.25 0.62 20.66
CA GLU A 346 -0.14 0.34 20.29
C GLU A 346 -0.60 1.23 19.13
N ILE A 347 -0.34 2.54 19.20
CA ILE A 347 -0.68 3.48 18.12
C ILE A 347 0.09 3.14 16.83
N LEU A 348 1.41 2.95 16.91
CA LEU A 348 2.24 2.65 15.73
C LEU A 348 1.83 1.35 15.05
N LEU A 349 1.38 0.34 15.81
CA LEU A 349 0.91 -0.93 15.27
C LEU A 349 -0.45 -0.85 14.57
N LYS A 350 -1.25 0.19 14.82
CA LYS A 350 -2.51 0.38 14.07
C LYS A 350 -2.28 0.49 12.56
N LEU A 351 -1.16 1.08 12.14
CA LEU A 351 -0.77 1.20 10.72
C LEU A 351 -0.55 -0.16 10.03
N PRO A 352 0.43 -0.99 10.44
CA PRO A 352 0.62 -2.32 9.84
C PRO A 352 -0.64 -3.18 9.94
N ASN A 353 -1.36 -3.13 11.06
CA ASN A 353 -2.57 -3.92 11.29
C ASN A 353 -3.73 -3.55 10.34
N HIS A 354 -3.76 -2.29 9.86
CA HIS A 354 -4.72 -1.89 8.84
C HIS A 354 -4.46 -2.58 7.49
N PHE A 355 -3.21 -2.92 7.17
CA PHE A 355 -2.80 -3.46 5.87
C PHE A 355 -2.57 -4.96 5.84
N ASP A 356 -2.14 -5.55 6.95
CA ASP A 356 -1.77 -6.94 7.07
C ASP A 356 -2.16 -7.48 8.45
N ASN A 357 -2.31 -8.80 8.58
CA ASN A 357 -2.80 -9.39 9.82
C ASN A 357 -1.84 -9.13 11.00
N VAL A 358 -2.48 -8.92 12.13
CA VAL A 358 -1.99 -8.51 13.45
C VAL A 358 -0.79 -9.36 13.91
N ASP A 359 -0.79 -10.66 13.63
CA ASP A 359 0.18 -11.64 14.16
C ASP A 359 1.65 -11.38 13.76
N SER A 360 1.93 -10.75 12.61
CA SER A 360 3.30 -10.67 12.07
C SER A 360 4.23 -9.72 12.84
N PHE A 361 3.66 -8.83 13.66
CA PHE A 361 4.40 -7.82 14.43
C PHE A 361 4.27 -8.05 15.95
N HIS A 362 3.80 -9.24 16.36
CA HIS A 362 3.65 -9.64 17.76
C HIS A 362 3.02 -8.56 18.67
N PRO A 363 1.80 -8.09 18.37
CA PRO A 363 1.10 -7.07 19.16
C PRO A 363 0.75 -7.56 20.56
N ASP A 364 0.57 -8.87 20.75
CA ASP A 364 0.39 -9.44 22.10
C ASP A 364 1.67 -9.33 22.96
N ASN A 365 2.82 -9.07 22.34
CA ASN A 365 4.11 -8.95 23.00
C ASN A 365 4.61 -7.49 23.09
N ILE A 366 3.72 -6.49 22.97
CA ILE A 366 4.11 -5.09 23.22
C ILE A 366 4.74 -4.93 24.62
N PRO A 367 4.21 -5.54 25.71
CA PRO A 367 4.85 -5.43 27.03
C PRO A 367 6.30 -5.92 27.05
N GLY A 368 6.60 -7.04 26.38
CA GLY A 368 7.96 -7.56 26.25
C GLY A 368 8.86 -6.67 25.39
N CYS A 369 8.30 -6.06 24.35
CA CYS A 369 9.00 -5.08 23.50
C CYS A 369 9.36 -3.80 24.29
N VAL A 370 8.43 -3.31 25.10
CA VAL A 370 8.66 -2.18 26.02
C VAL A 370 9.72 -2.54 27.06
N GLN A 371 9.66 -3.74 27.64
CA GLN A 371 10.66 -4.21 28.60
C GLN A 371 12.06 -4.27 27.96
N SER A 372 12.17 -4.76 26.73
CA SER A 372 13.45 -4.77 26.00
C SER A 372 14.04 -3.37 25.82
N CYS A 373 13.21 -2.33 25.67
CA CYS A 373 13.69 -0.95 25.64
C CYS A 373 14.18 -0.50 27.03
N LEU A 374 13.44 -0.83 28.09
CA LEU A 374 13.81 -0.51 29.48
C LEU A 374 15.10 -1.19 29.94
N ASP A 375 15.41 -2.39 29.43
CA ASP A 375 16.65 -3.11 29.74
C ASP A 375 17.91 -2.35 29.29
N HIS A 376 17.78 -1.31 28.45
CA HIS A 376 18.86 -0.41 28.04
C HIS A 376 19.01 0.81 28.97
N THR A 377 18.22 0.89 30.05
CA THR A 377 18.26 1.95 31.05
C THR A 377 18.84 1.41 32.36
N HIS A 378 19.58 2.23 33.09
CA HIS A 378 20.09 1.87 34.43
C HIS A 378 19.14 2.29 35.55
N ASP A 379 18.28 3.26 35.30
CA ASP A 379 17.39 3.92 36.24
C ASP A 379 15.90 3.68 35.96
N GLY A 380 15.58 2.86 34.94
CA GLY A 380 14.20 2.63 34.50
C GLY A 380 13.60 3.81 33.74
N ILE A 381 14.40 4.84 33.41
CA ILE A 381 13.93 6.06 32.75
C ILE A 381 14.38 6.07 31.30
N ILE A 382 13.41 6.15 30.38
CA ILE A 382 13.69 6.22 28.94
C ILE A 382 13.90 7.68 28.55
N ARG A 383 15.08 7.96 27.98
CA ARG A 383 15.50 9.23 27.39
C ARG A 383 15.50 9.16 25.86
N GLU A 384 15.53 10.31 25.19
CA GLU A 384 15.43 10.39 23.71
C GLU A 384 16.55 9.59 23.02
N ASP A 385 17.77 9.70 23.51
CA ASP A 385 18.95 9.01 22.99
C ASP A 385 18.84 7.48 23.10
N ILE A 386 18.41 6.99 24.28
CA ILE A 386 18.17 5.56 24.52
C ILE A 386 17.08 5.05 23.58
N PHE A 387 15.96 5.77 23.48
CA PHE A 387 14.84 5.39 22.62
C PHE A 387 15.24 5.35 21.14
N VAL A 388 15.90 6.40 20.64
CA VAL A 388 16.32 6.49 19.23
C VAL A 388 17.34 5.40 18.89
N ASN A 389 18.30 5.12 19.78
CA ASN A 389 19.27 4.05 19.60
C ASN A 389 18.58 2.67 19.57
N TRP A 390 17.68 2.42 20.53
CA TRP A 390 16.91 1.17 20.59
C TRP A 390 16.04 0.97 19.34
N MET A 391 15.34 2.01 18.88
CA MET A 391 14.58 1.97 17.61
C MET A 391 15.48 1.67 16.40
N GLY A 392 16.73 2.16 16.42
CA GLY A 392 17.75 1.87 15.41
C GLY A 392 18.20 0.40 15.36
N ARG A 393 17.91 -0.39 16.41
CA ARG A 393 18.12 -1.85 16.43
C ARG A 393 16.95 -2.62 15.79
N GLU A 394 15.97 -1.91 15.23
CA GLU A 394 14.83 -2.46 14.48
C GLU A 394 14.04 -3.53 15.25
N PRO A 395 13.42 -3.18 16.39
CA PRO A 395 12.62 -4.13 17.16
C PRO A 395 11.53 -4.75 16.28
N GLN A 396 11.33 -6.07 16.39
CA GLN A 396 10.43 -6.84 15.53
C GLN A 396 9.01 -6.26 15.45
N THR A 397 8.51 -5.68 16.54
CA THR A 397 7.20 -5.02 16.59
C THR A 397 7.09 -3.82 15.64
N LEU A 398 8.19 -3.11 15.38
CA LEU A 398 8.21 -1.85 14.63
C LEU A 398 9.08 -1.91 13.37
N VAL A 399 9.61 -3.09 13.00
CA VAL A 399 10.53 -3.29 11.86
C VAL A 399 9.95 -2.85 10.50
N TRP A 400 8.62 -2.74 10.38
CA TRP A 400 7.95 -2.26 9.17
C TRP A 400 8.36 -0.82 8.81
N LEU A 401 8.62 0.03 9.81
CA LEU A 401 8.97 1.44 9.59
C LEU A 401 10.38 1.62 9.01
N PRO A 402 11.47 1.07 9.58
CA PRO A 402 12.79 1.12 8.94
C PRO A 402 12.78 0.39 7.59
N THR A 403 12.00 -0.68 7.43
CA THR A 403 11.83 -1.37 6.13
C THR A 403 11.21 -0.44 5.08
N LEU A 404 10.22 0.37 5.43
CA LEU A 404 9.67 1.40 4.53
C LEU A 404 10.76 2.38 4.08
N HIS A 405 11.62 2.83 4.99
CA HIS A 405 12.70 3.76 4.64
C HIS A 405 13.78 3.14 3.77
N ARG A 406 14.11 1.85 3.96
CA ARG A 406 14.95 1.10 3.02
C ARG A 406 14.36 1.11 1.60
N LEU A 407 13.05 0.88 1.47
CA LEU A 407 12.39 0.94 0.16
C LEU A 407 12.48 2.34 -0.46
N ILE A 408 12.30 3.40 0.34
CA ILE A 408 12.44 4.79 -0.14
C ILE A 408 13.86 5.03 -0.66
N ALA A 409 14.88 4.64 0.11
CA ALA A 409 16.29 4.77 -0.26
C ALA A 409 16.63 4.04 -1.56
N THR A 410 16.10 2.82 -1.75
CA THR A 410 16.29 2.07 -3.00
C THR A 410 15.64 2.74 -4.22
N GLU A 411 14.51 3.44 -4.05
CA GLU A 411 13.85 4.16 -5.13
C GLU A 411 14.58 5.45 -5.53
N THR A 412 15.23 6.13 -4.58
CA THR A 412 15.90 7.41 -4.81
C THR A 412 17.38 7.28 -5.19
N GLY A 413 17.93 6.05 -5.20
CA GLY A 413 19.36 5.80 -5.46
C GLY A 413 20.29 6.33 -4.36
N ALA A 414 19.74 6.72 -3.21
CA ALA A 414 20.50 7.17 -2.06
C ALA A 414 20.77 5.96 -1.16
N PHE A 415 21.98 5.40 -1.21
CA PHE A 415 22.41 4.43 -0.21
C PHE A 415 22.51 5.14 1.15
N ILE A 416 21.91 4.53 2.18
CA ILE A 416 21.86 5.03 3.57
C ILE A 416 23.27 5.08 4.15
#